data_AF-A0A0B1TAY8-F1
#
_entry.id   AF-A0A0B1TAY8-F1
#
_cell.length_a   1.000
_cell.length_b   1.000
_cell.length_c   1.000
_cell.angle_alpha   90.00
_cell.angle_beta   90.00
_cell.angle_gamma   90.00
#
_symmetry.space_group_name_H-M   'P 1'
#
loop_
_entity.id
_entity.type
_entity.pdbx_description
1 polymer ?
#
loop_
_entity_poly.entity_id
_entity_poly.type
_entity_poly.pdbx_seq_one_letter_code
_entity_poly.pdbx_strand_id
1 'polypeptide(L)'
;MMTELKQAVEAYRPRLYWFVEGKLYRWLQGFIGSWGYTAGYDETRPPIKYVLDVTIAYPNGVPLSLVSLGFGTREKCDIGVNYKIYEADEARSEKEAEQIAEARYYETGQFKEGERGTRVVFSWAKIIGQYVFWFGSFYVQYQIYSWICKQVFFILASPFM
;
A
#
# COMPACT_ATOMS: atom_id res chain seq x y z
N MET A 1 -8.83 -21.08 1.40
CA MET A 1 -7.74 -21.74 2.16
C MET A 1 -6.88 -20.75 2.94
N MET A 2 -6.29 -19.72 2.31
CA MET A 2 -5.50 -18.73 3.08
C MET A 2 -6.33 -17.75 3.92
N THR A 3 -7.55 -17.43 3.50
CA THR A 3 -8.49 -16.60 4.28
C THR A 3 -8.90 -17.28 5.58
N GLU A 4 -9.28 -18.57 5.49
CA GLU A 4 -9.62 -19.43 6.63
C GLU A 4 -8.48 -19.55 7.65
N LEU A 5 -7.24 -19.73 7.17
CA LEU A 5 -6.06 -19.85 8.03
C LEU A 5 -5.78 -18.54 8.80
N LYS A 6 -6.04 -17.39 8.16
CA LYS A 6 -5.90 -16.07 8.83
C LYS A 6 -6.93 -15.89 9.93
N GLN A 7 -8.20 -16.16 9.64
CA GLN A 7 -9.26 -16.09 10.65
C GLN A 7 -8.99 -17.04 11.82
N ALA A 8 -8.45 -18.24 11.55
CA ALA A 8 -8.06 -19.19 12.59
C ALA A 8 -6.89 -18.68 13.46
N VAL A 9 -5.86 -18.07 12.88
CA VAL A 9 -4.72 -17.51 13.62
C VAL A 9 -5.14 -16.28 14.44
N GLU A 10 -5.99 -15.43 13.87
CA GLU A 10 -6.57 -14.27 14.53
C GLU A 10 -7.42 -14.69 15.73
N ALA A 11 -8.25 -15.73 15.57
CA ALA A 11 -9.07 -16.29 16.65
C ALA A 11 -8.23 -16.98 17.73
N TYR A 12 -7.14 -17.66 17.35
CA TYR A 12 -6.31 -18.42 18.30
C TYR A 12 -5.36 -17.52 19.13
N ARG A 13 -4.73 -16.50 18.52
CA ARG A 13 -3.77 -15.59 19.20
C ARG A 13 -3.87 -14.14 18.71
N PRO A 14 -4.97 -13.42 19.03
CA PRO A 14 -5.23 -12.09 18.49
C PRO A 14 -4.15 -11.08 18.87
N ARG A 15 -3.72 -11.05 20.14
CA ARG A 15 -2.69 -10.09 20.60
C ARG A 15 -1.35 -10.23 19.86
N LEU A 16 -0.94 -11.44 19.55
CA LEU A 16 0.33 -11.70 18.86
C LEU A 16 0.22 -11.30 17.39
N TYR A 17 -0.90 -11.63 16.76
CA TYR A 17 -1.19 -11.24 15.38
C TYR A 17 -1.13 -9.71 15.20
N TRP A 18 -1.88 -8.96 16.00
CA TRP A 18 -1.91 -7.50 15.92
C TRP A 18 -0.56 -6.85 16.27
N PHE A 19 0.21 -7.44 17.19
CA PHE A 19 1.56 -6.98 17.51
C PHE A 19 2.52 -7.12 16.32
N VAL A 20 2.53 -8.30 15.67
CA VAL A 20 3.39 -8.56 14.50
C VAL A 20 2.98 -7.70 13.32
N GLU A 21 1.68 -7.62 13.05
CA GLU A 21 1.13 -6.78 11.98
C GLU A 21 1.49 -5.29 12.18
N GLY A 22 1.35 -4.77 13.40
CA GLY A 22 1.75 -3.40 13.72
C GLY A 22 3.25 -3.13 13.50
N LYS A 23 4.12 -4.10 13.79
CA LYS A 23 5.56 -3.99 13.51
C LYS A 23 5.85 -3.92 12.02
N LEU A 24 5.20 -4.78 11.23
CA LEU A 24 5.36 -4.79 9.78
C LEU A 24 4.85 -3.47 9.14
N TYR A 25 3.74 -2.91 9.63
CA TYR A 25 3.23 -1.62 9.15
C TYR A 25 4.22 -0.48 9.42
N ARG A 26 4.81 -0.47 10.62
CA ARG A 26 5.82 0.53 10.97
C ARG A 26 7.08 0.40 10.11
N TRP A 27 7.48 -0.82 9.75
CA TRP A 27 8.61 -1.04 8.83
C TRP A 27 8.28 -0.59 7.41
N LEU A 28 7.07 -0.85 6.91
CA LEU A 28 6.62 -0.35 5.62
C LEU A 28 6.64 1.18 5.56
N GLN A 29 6.17 1.86 6.60
CA GLN A 29 6.25 3.32 6.71
C GLN A 29 7.70 3.81 6.76
N GLY A 30 8.59 3.10 7.46
CA GLY A 30 10.02 3.40 7.47
C GLY A 30 10.66 3.26 6.08
N PHE A 31 10.27 2.24 5.31
CA PHE A 31 10.72 2.05 3.93
C PHE A 31 10.26 3.20 3.02
N ILE A 32 8.98 3.58 3.09
CA ILE A 32 8.45 4.74 2.34
C ILE A 32 9.17 6.03 2.76
N GLY A 33 9.43 6.21 4.05
CA GLY A 33 10.17 7.36 4.58
C GLY A 33 11.62 7.42 4.10
N SER A 34 12.26 6.27 3.88
CA SER A 34 13.64 6.20 3.37
C SER A 34 13.78 6.76 1.95
N TRP A 35 12.74 6.66 1.12
CA TRP A 35 12.73 7.29 -0.21
C TRP A 35 12.76 8.81 -0.11
N GLY A 36 12.12 9.38 0.91
CA GLY A 36 12.21 10.81 1.22
C GLY A 36 13.64 11.23 1.56
N TYR A 37 14.38 10.39 2.28
CA TYR A 37 15.79 10.65 2.58
C TYR A 37 16.65 10.60 1.30
N THR A 38 16.49 9.58 0.45
CA THR A 38 17.26 9.48 -0.81
C THR A 38 16.90 10.55 -1.84
N ALA A 39 15.70 11.13 -1.76
CA ALA A 39 15.27 12.24 -2.62
C ALA A 39 15.80 13.61 -2.15
N GLY A 40 16.61 13.67 -1.08
CA GLY A 40 17.22 14.91 -0.60
C GLY A 40 16.29 15.78 0.23
N TYR A 41 15.19 15.24 0.78
CA TYR A 41 14.34 15.96 1.73
C TYR A 41 14.97 15.98 3.13
N ASP A 42 16.12 16.64 3.25
CA ASP A 42 16.92 16.73 4.47
C ASP A 42 16.95 18.16 5.04
N GLU A 43 16.79 18.23 6.37
CA GLU A 43 16.92 19.34 7.34
C GLU A 43 16.30 20.74 7.07
N THR A 44 15.99 21.11 5.83
CA THR A 44 15.48 22.44 5.43
C THR A 44 13.96 22.47 5.22
N ARG A 45 13.24 21.47 5.76
CA ARG A 45 11.81 21.32 5.50
C ARG A 45 11.05 22.58 5.93
N PRO A 46 10.35 23.27 5.02
CA PRO A 46 9.38 24.26 5.43
C PRO A 46 8.33 23.56 6.31
N PRO A 47 7.75 24.28 7.30
CA PRO A 47 6.73 23.70 8.17
C PRO A 47 5.66 23.02 7.34
N ILE A 48 5.23 21.83 7.79
CA ILE A 48 4.21 21.03 7.12
C ILE A 48 2.97 21.92 7.00
N LYS A 49 2.66 22.38 5.79
CA LYS A 49 1.53 23.29 5.55
C LYS A 49 0.21 22.52 5.42
N TYR A 50 0.27 21.35 4.79
CA TYR A 50 -0.90 20.53 4.50
C TYR A 50 -0.74 19.14 5.09
N VAL A 51 -1.82 18.66 5.71
CA VAL A 51 -1.97 17.29 6.19
C VAL A 51 -2.99 16.62 5.28
N LEU A 52 -2.53 15.60 4.55
CA LEU A 52 -3.41 14.70 3.82
C LEU A 52 -3.87 13.61 4.78
N ASP A 53 -5.15 13.62 5.10
CA ASP A 53 -5.81 12.57 5.85
C ASP A 53 -6.54 11.62 4.89
N VAL A 54 -6.35 10.31 5.11
CA VAL A 54 -6.91 9.26 4.25
C VAL A 54 -7.60 8.24 5.13
N THR A 55 -8.93 8.35 5.21
CA THR A 55 -9.78 7.39 5.91
C THR A 55 -10.17 6.28 4.94
N ILE A 56 -9.80 5.05 5.26
CA ILE A 56 -10.14 3.86 4.47
C ILE A 56 -11.10 3.00 5.28
N ALA A 57 -12.34 2.90 4.81
CA ALA A 57 -13.37 2.07 5.42
C ALA A 57 -13.49 0.73 4.69
N TYR A 58 -13.46 -0.36 5.46
CA TYR A 58 -13.54 -1.72 4.94
C TYR A 58 -14.92 -2.32 5.20
N PRO A 59 -15.49 -3.07 4.25
CA PRO A 59 -16.73 -3.80 4.49
C PRO A 59 -16.47 -4.84 5.59
N ASN A 60 -17.33 -4.85 6.61
CA ASN A 60 -17.23 -5.65 7.85
C ASN A 60 -16.21 -5.16 8.90
N GLY A 61 -15.61 -3.97 8.73
CA GLY A 61 -14.71 -3.38 9.74
C GLY A 61 -13.38 -4.13 9.93
N VAL A 62 -13.07 -5.12 9.07
CA VAL A 62 -11.83 -5.88 9.12
C VAL A 62 -10.77 -5.21 8.24
N PRO A 63 -9.71 -4.62 8.81
CA PRO A 63 -8.70 -3.91 8.05
C PRO A 63 -7.95 -4.85 7.10
N LEU A 64 -7.26 -4.25 6.14
CA LEU A 64 -6.38 -5.01 5.25
C LEU A 64 -5.17 -5.51 6.05
N SER A 65 -4.86 -6.80 5.92
CA SER A 65 -3.60 -7.32 6.46
C SER A 65 -2.46 -7.12 5.49
N LEU A 66 -1.24 -6.89 5.98
CA LEU A 66 -0.06 -6.66 5.12
C LEU A 66 0.23 -7.83 4.20
N VAL A 67 -0.03 -9.05 4.68
CA VAL A 67 0.08 -10.26 3.86
C VAL A 67 -0.96 -10.26 2.74
N SER A 68 -2.19 -9.80 3.00
CA SER A 68 -3.21 -9.68 1.93
C SER A 68 -2.88 -8.56 0.95
N LEU A 69 -2.30 -7.45 1.44
CA LEU A 69 -1.82 -6.36 0.58
C LEU A 69 -0.68 -6.83 -0.33
N GLY A 70 0.32 -7.52 0.24
CA GLY A 70 1.50 -7.98 -0.49
C GLY A 70 1.23 -9.10 -1.49
N PHE A 71 0.31 -10.02 -1.17
CA PHE A 71 -0.02 -11.14 -2.06
C PHE A 71 -1.27 -10.91 -2.92
N GLY A 72 -2.01 -9.82 -2.71
CA GLY A 72 -3.21 -9.48 -3.50
C GLY A 72 -4.36 -10.48 -3.38
N THR A 73 -4.34 -11.40 -2.41
CA THR A 73 -5.29 -12.52 -2.31
C THR A 73 -6.57 -12.17 -1.54
N ARG A 74 -7.09 -10.94 -1.66
CA ARG A 74 -8.32 -10.53 -0.96
C ARG A 74 -9.54 -10.69 -1.86
N GLU A 75 -10.64 -11.15 -1.27
CA GLU A 75 -11.93 -11.24 -1.95
C GLU A 75 -12.44 -9.86 -2.39
N LYS A 76 -13.29 -9.82 -3.42
CA LYS A 76 -13.86 -8.57 -3.95
C LYS A 76 -14.62 -7.86 -2.84
N CYS A 77 -14.06 -6.77 -2.33
CA CYS A 77 -14.67 -5.93 -1.32
C CYS A 77 -14.78 -4.50 -1.85
N ASP A 78 -15.94 -3.87 -1.65
CA ASP A 78 -16.12 -2.46 -1.94
C ASP A 78 -15.53 -1.64 -0.80
N ILE A 79 -14.37 -1.03 -1.05
CA ILE A 79 -13.64 -0.23 -0.07
C ILE A 79 -14.05 1.23 -0.26
N GLY A 80 -14.46 1.88 0.83
CA GLY A 80 -14.66 3.32 0.86
C GLY A 80 -13.35 4.02 1.16
N VAL A 81 -12.90 4.92 0.30
CA VAL A 81 -11.75 5.77 0.58
C VAL A 81 -12.22 7.22 0.59
N ASN A 82 -12.02 7.90 1.71
CA ASN A 82 -12.24 9.32 1.84
C ASN A 82 -10.87 9.98 2.08
N TYR A 83 -10.52 10.95 1.23
CA TYR A 83 -9.32 11.74 1.40
C TYR A 83 -9.69 13.19 1.64
N LYS A 84 -9.05 13.82 2.62
CA LYS A 84 -9.23 15.24 2.93
C LYS A 84 -7.87 15.87 3.14
N ILE A 85 -7.72 17.08 2.64
CA ILE A 85 -6.48 17.85 2.79
C ILE A 85 -6.82 19.02 3.70
N TYR A 86 -6.13 19.09 4.83
CA TYR A 86 -6.29 20.13 5.83
C TYR A 86 -5.04 20.98 5.90
N GLU A 87 -5.16 22.23 6.34
CA GLU A 87 -4.00 22.97 6.83
C GLU A 87 -3.57 22.37 8.18
N ALA A 88 -2.26 22.31 8.42
CA ALA A 88 -1.70 21.58 9.56
C ALA A 88 -2.18 22.10 10.93
N ASP A 89 -2.59 23.35 11.00
CA ASP A 89 -3.07 24.00 12.23
C ASP A 89 -4.53 23.60 12.56
N GLU A 90 -5.36 23.30 11.56
CA GLU A 90 -6.78 22.97 11.72
C GLU A 90 -7.04 21.46 11.92
N ALA A 91 -6.07 20.62 11.54
CA ALA A 91 -6.19 19.16 11.59
C ALA A 91 -6.41 18.59 13.01
N ARG A 92 -6.08 19.32 14.08
CA ARG A 92 -6.23 18.83 15.46
C ARG A 92 -7.68 18.86 15.95
N SER A 93 -8.52 19.78 15.44
CA SER A 93 -9.91 19.98 15.90
C SER A 93 -10.95 19.08 15.23
N GLU A 94 -10.67 18.50 14.06
CA GLU A 94 -11.68 17.75 13.29
C GLU A 94 -11.75 16.24 13.58
N LYS A 95 -10.95 15.73 14.52
CA LYS A 95 -10.97 14.30 14.90
C LYS A 95 -12.35 13.80 15.34
N GLU A 96 -13.13 14.66 16.00
CA GLU A 96 -14.49 14.32 16.42
C GLU A 96 -15.44 14.21 15.22
N ALA A 97 -15.30 15.09 14.24
CA ALA A 97 -16.08 15.04 13.00
C ALA A 97 -15.74 13.81 12.15
N GLU A 98 -14.49 13.36 12.21
CA GLU A 98 -14.03 12.14 11.53
C GLU A 98 -14.68 10.88 12.12
N GLN A 99 -14.70 10.74 13.45
CA GLN A 99 -15.36 9.61 14.11
C GLN A 99 -16.85 9.52 13.75
N ILE A 100 -17.53 10.66 13.66
CA ILE A 100 -18.94 10.73 13.24
C ILE A 100 -19.10 10.31 11.77
N ALA A 101 -18.19 10.73 10.88
CA ALA A 101 -18.22 10.35 9.47
C ALA A 101 -17.95 8.85 9.27
N GLU A 102 -17.05 8.26 10.06
CA GLU A 102 -16.78 6.83 10.04
C GLU A 102 -17.97 6.01 10.54
N ALA A 103 -18.56 6.39 11.68
CA ALA A 103 -19.77 5.73 12.20
C ALA A 103 -20.91 5.77 11.17
N ARG A 104 -21.12 6.93 10.54
CA ARG A 104 -22.11 7.10 9.47
C ARG A 104 -21.82 6.21 8.26
N TYR A 105 -20.56 6.04 7.87
CA TYR A 105 -20.20 5.17 6.76
C TYR A 105 -20.60 3.72 7.04
N TYR A 106 -20.41 3.22 8.26
CA TYR A 106 -20.82 1.86 8.61
C TYR A 106 -22.34 1.67 8.66
N GLU A 107 -23.10 2.73 8.93
CA GLU A 107 -24.58 2.69 8.91
C GLU A 107 -25.17 2.85 7.50
N THR A 108 -24.61 3.76 6.70
CA THR A 108 -25.23 4.24 5.45
C THR A 108 -24.44 3.90 4.18
N GLY A 109 -23.18 3.50 4.32
CA GLY A 109 -22.24 3.29 3.20
C GLY A 109 -21.72 4.58 2.55
N GLN A 110 -21.99 5.75 3.13
CA GLN A 110 -21.57 7.05 2.58
C GLN A 110 -20.85 7.89 3.64
N PHE A 111 -19.77 8.58 3.24
CA PHE A 111 -19.04 9.50 4.12
C PHE A 111 -19.71 10.87 4.24
N LYS A 112 -20.42 11.32 3.20
CA LYS A 112 -21.18 12.57 3.17
C LYS A 112 -22.54 12.35 2.51
N GLU A 113 -23.56 13.07 2.97
CA GLU A 113 -24.89 13.00 2.37
C GLU A 113 -24.88 13.58 0.95
N GLY A 114 -25.35 12.79 -0.01
CA GLY A 114 -25.53 13.23 -1.40
C GLY A 114 -24.31 13.12 -2.32
N GLU A 115 -23.11 12.91 -1.78
CA GLU A 115 -21.92 12.61 -2.60
C GLU A 115 -21.85 11.10 -2.88
N ARG A 116 -22.21 10.69 -4.11
CA ARG A 116 -21.91 9.32 -4.56
C ARG A 116 -20.43 9.19 -4.85
N GLY A 117 -19.73 8.42 -4.02
CA GLY A 117 -18.33 8.07 -4.27
C GLY A 117 -18.15 7.38 -5.62
N THR A 118 -17.05 7.69 -6.30
CA THR A 118 -16.69 7.03 -7.56
C THR A 118 -16.16 5.64 -7.25
N ARG A 119 -16.89 4.60 -7.66
CA ARG A 119 -16.41 3.22 -7.50
C ARG A 119 -15.22 2.96 -8.43
N VAL A 120 -14.05 2.81 -7.86
CA VAL A 120 -12.85 2.38 -8.59
C VAL A 120 -12.93 0.86 -8.79
N VAL A 121 -13.51 0.44 -9.90
CA VAL A 121 -13.53 -0.99 -10.26
C VAL A 121 -12.18 -1.37 -10.85
N PHE A 122 -11.51 -2.32 -10.20
CA PHE A 122 -10.25 -2.84 -10.70
C PHE A 122 -10.51 -3.74 -11.92
N SER A 123 -10.00 -3.34 -13.08
CA SER A 123 -10.14 -4.11 -14.32
C SER A 123 -9.05 -5.17 -14.41
N TRP A 124 -9.42 -6.41 -14.73
CA TRP A 124 -8.47 -7.50 -15.00
C TRP A 124 -7.47 -7.15 -16.10
N ALA A 125 -7.88 -6.35 -17.09
CA ALA A 125 -6.97 -5.88 -18.13
C ALA A 125 -5.84 -4.99 -17.57
N LYS A 126 -6.13 -4.16 -16.55
CA LYS A 126 -5.11 -3.35 -15.87
C LYS A 126 -4.18 -4.22 -15.02
N ILE A 127 -4.71 -5.24 -14.32
CA ILE A 127 -3.91 -6.21 -13.55
C ILE A 127 -2.96 -6.95 -14.49
N ILE A 128 -3.49 -7.53 -15.56
CA ILE A 128 -2.72 -8.29 -16.55
C ILE A 128 -1.68 -7.38 -17.20
N GLY A 129 -2.06 -6.16 -17.61
CA GLY A 129 -1.13 -5.18 -18.16
C GLY A 129 0.03 -4.86 -17.20
N GLN A 130 -0.26 -4.70 -15.91
CA GLN A 130 0.78 -4.45 -14.89
C GLN A 130 1.75 -5.63 -14.75
N TYR A 131 1.24 -6.86 -14.71
CA TYR A 131 2.10 -8.05 -14.62
C TYR A 131 2.92 -8.25 -15.91
N VAL A 132 2.31 -8.09 -17.08
CA VAL A 132 3.02 -8.16 -18.36
C VAL A 132 4.13 -7.12 -18.44
N PHE A 133 3.88 -5.89 -17.98
CA PHE A 133 4.90 -4.85 -17.90
C PHE A 133 6.07 -5.25 -17.00
N TRP A 134 5.80 -5.74 -15.77
CA TRP A 134 6.86 -6.13 -14.84
C TRP A 134 7.64 -7.35 -15.31
N PHE A 135 6.97 -8.43 -15.73
CA PHE A 135 7.64 -9.63 -16.24
C PHE A 135 8.39 -9.37 -17.54
N GLY A 136 7.83 -8.54 -18.43
CA GLY A 136 8.49 -8.10 -19.65
C GLY A 136 9.74 -7.27 -19.36
N SER A 137 9.64 -6.29 -18.45
CA SER A 137 10.77 -5.46 -18.03
C SER A 137 11.88 -6.29 -17.37
N PHE A 138 11.51 -7.22 -16.47
CA PHE A 138 12.46 -8.14 -15.84
C PHE A 138 13.14 -9.05 -16.87
N TYR A 139 12.40 -9.58 -17.84
CA TYR A 139 12.97 -10.41 -18.91
C TYR A 139 13.96 -9.62 -19.79
N VAL A 140 13.63 -8.39 -20.17
CA VAL A 140 14.52 -7.52 -20.95
C VAL A 140 15.78 -7.19 -20.15
N GLN A 141 15.63 -6.82 -18.87
CA GLN A 141 16.77 -6.57 -17.99
C GLN A 141 17.66 -7.80 -17.85
N TYR A 142 17.07 -8.97 -17.61
CA TYR A 142 17.81 -10.24 -17.55
C TYR A 142 18.58 -10.52 -18.84
N GLN A 143 17.98 -10.30 -20.00
CA GLN A 143 18.67 -10.46 -21.28
C GLN A 143 19.88 -9.52 -21.41
N ILE A 144 19.69 -8.23 -21.09
CA ILE A 144 20.77 -7.23 -21.12
C ILE A 144 21.89 -7.62 -20.15
N TYR A 145 21.57 -7.95 -18.90
CA TYR A 145 22.57 -8.33 -17.91
C TYR A 145 23.29 -9.62 -18.29
N SER A 146 22.58 -10.64 -18.79
CA SER A 146 23.19 -11.88 -19.25
C SER A 146 24.13 -11.65 -20.43
N TRP A 147 23.79 -10.74 -21.34
CA TRP A 147 24.64 -10.36 -22.46
C TRP A 147 25.90 -9.62 -21.99
N ILE A 148 25.76 -8.64 -21.09
CA ILE A 148 26.91 -7.94 -20.48
C ILE A 148 27.81 -8.95 -19.74
N CYS A 149 27.26 -9.84 -18.93
CA CYS A 149 28.03 -10.88 -18.23
C CYS A 149 28.81 -11.77 -19.19
N LYS A 150 28.21 -12.17 -20.33
CA LYS A 150 28.92 -12.94 -21.37
C LYS A 150 30.06 -12.15 -22.00
N GLN A 151 29.85 -10.86 -22.31
CA GLN A 151 30.90 -10.00 -22.86
C GLN A 151 32.07 -9.84 -21.87
N VAL A 152 31.76 -9.59 -20.60
CA VAL A 152 32.77 -9.50 -19.53
C VAL A 152 33.51 -10.83 -19.37
N PHE A 153 32.80 -11.97 -19.39
CA PHE A 153 33.42 -13.29 -19.34
C PHE A 153 34.35 -13.52 -20.52
N PHE A 154 33.93 -13.20 -21.76
CA PHE A 154 34.79 -13.31 -22.95
C PHE A 154 36.05 -12.46 -22.84
N ILE A 155 35.94 -11.22 -22.36
CA ILE A 155 37.09 -10.33 -22.16
C ILE A 155 38.05 -10.90 -21.09
N LEU A 156 37.52 -11.36 -19.95
CA LEU A 156 38.33 -11.91 -18.84
C LEU A 156 38.92 -13.29 -19.14
N ALA A 157 38.28 -14.09 -19.99
CA ALA A 157 38.77 -15.40 -20.42
C ALA A 157 39.70 -15.30 -21.65
N SER A 158 39.75 -14.15 -22.33
CA SER A 158 40.61 -13.93 -23.50
C SER A 158 42.12 -14.14 -23.27
N PRO A 159 42.73 -13.90 -22.10
CA PRO A 159 44.14 -14.22 -21.86
C PRO A 159 44.38 -15.69 -21.48
N PHE A 160 43.34 -16.51 -21.34
CA PHE A 160 43.43 -17.93 -20.95
C PHE A 160 42.90 -18.91 -22.03
N MET A 161 42.51 -18.42 -23.20
CA MET A 161 42.22 -19.19 -24.43
C MET A 161 43.27 -18.87 -25.49
#